data_AF-A0ABD5DCH4-F1
#
_entry.id   AF-A0ABD5DCH4-F1
#
_cell.length_a   1.000
_cell.length_b   1.000
_cell.length_c   1.000
_cell.angle_alpha   90.00
_cell.angle_beta   90.00
_cell.angle_gamma   90.00
#
_symmetry.space_group_name_H-M   'P 1'
#
loop_
_entity.id
_entity.type
_entity.pdbx_description
1 polymer ?
#
loop_
_entity_poly.entity_id
_entity_poly.type
_entity_poly.pdbx_seq_one_letter_code
_entity_poly.pdbx_strand_id
1 'polypeptide(L)'
;SQPCVGVAYKLDQRVLMELIAQGSLPPVKKRDAGTSVGIGTITDALLEPFCRLLSLLDEPEAIPVLGPLIQREIHYRLLMSDQSDHLRQIAAVDGHGYRIGKAIDWLKTNIASPLRVEELASRVQMRTPSFHHHLRQLAGMSPLRYQKWLRLNEARRLM
;
A
#
# COMPACT_ATOMS: atom_id res chain seq x y z
N SER A 1 13.32 -5.96 38.71
CA SER A 1 13.04 -5.60 37.31
C SER A 1 12.82 -6.88 36.53
N GLN A 2 11.66 -7.07 35.90
CA GLN A 2 11.49 -8.19 34.98
C GLN A 2 12.00 -7.78 33.59
N PRO A 3 12.75 -8.65 32.88
CA PRO A 3 13.20 -8.36 31.52
C PRO A 3 11.99 -8.26 30.58
N CYS A 4 12.01 -7.27 29.68
CA CYS A 4 11.03 -7.13 28.61
C CYS A 4 11.64 -7.50 27.26
N VAL A 5 10.82 -8.07 26.39
CA VAL A 5 11.16 -8.39 24.99
C VAL A 5 10.36 -7.45 24.10
N GLY A 6 11.05 -6.84 23.13
CA GLY A 6 10.44 -5.97 22.14
C GLY A 6 10.73 -6.47 20.73
N VAL A 7 9.83 -6.19 19.80
CA VAL A 7 10.00 -6.51 18.38
C VAL A 7 10.04 -5.20 17.60
N ALA A 8 11.08 -5.03 16.78
CA ALA A 8 11.17 -3.96 15.81
C ALA A 8 10.87 -4.54 14.42
N TYR A 9 9.84 -4.01 13.77
CA TYR A 9 9.46 -4.41 12.43
C TYR A 9 9.53 -3.22 11.49
N LYS A 10 10.32 -3.35 10.42
CA LYS A 10 10.43 -2.33 9.38
C LYS A 10 9.28 -2.48 8.40
N LEU A 11 8.48 -1.43 8.25
CA LEU A 11 7.42 -1.40 7.25
C LEU A 11 8.00 -1.28 5.84
N ASP A 12 7.49 -2.11 4.93
CA ASP A 12 7.74 -2.00 3.51
C ASP A 12 6.76 -0.99 2.91
N GLN A 13 7.31 0.15 2.52
CA GLN A 13 6.55 1.22 1.91
C GLN A 13 5.89 0.82 0.59
N ARG A 14 6.50 -0.05 -0.22
CA ARG A 14 5.93 -0.49 -1.50
C ARG A 14 4.62 -1.23 -1.25
N VAL A 15 4.61 -2.10 -0.23
CA VAL A 15 3.42 -2.85 0.17
C VAL A 15 2.34 -1.91 0.71
N LEU A 16 2.70 -0.94 1.56
CA LEU A 16 1.76 0.09 2.02
C LEU A 16 1.11 0.83 0.86
N MET A 17 1.91 1.27 -0.12
CA MET A 17 1.40 2.03 -1.26
C MET A 17 0.55 1.20 -2.21
N GLU A 18 0.91 -0.07 -2.42
CA GLU A 18 0.08 -0.99 -3.18
C GLU A 18 -1.29 -1.20 -2.51
N LEU A 19 -1.31 -1.44 -1.20
CA LEU A 19 -2.54 -1.61 -0.43
C LEU A 19 -3.38 -0.34 -0.41
N ILE A 20 -2.74 0.83 -0.33
CA ILE A 20 -3.42 2.13 -0.47
C ILE A 20 -4.06 2.28 -1.85
N ALA A 21 -3.31 1.99 -2.90
CA ALA A 21 -3.80 2.09 -4.27
C ALA A 21 -4.93 1.10 -4.58
N GLN A 22 -5.03 -0.03 -3.87
CA GLN A 22 -6.10 -1.02 -4.08
C GLN A 22 -7.49 -0.55 -3.62
N GLY A 23 -7.57 0.45 -2.73
CA GLY A 23 -8.79 1.25 -2.52
C GLY A 23 -9.81 0.70 -1.51
N SER A 24 -9.49 -0.36 -0.77
CA SER A 24 -10.38 -0.92 0.28
C SER A 24 -10.31 -0.18 1.61
N LEU A 25 -9.86 1.07 1.60
CA LEU A 25 -9.40 1.78 2.77
C LEU A 25 -10.39 2.88 3.19
N PRO A 26 -10.71 3.04 4.50
CA PRO A 26 -11.59 4.10 4.96
C PRO A 26 -11.03 5.50 4.63
N PRO A 27 -11.90 6.50 4.46
CA PRO A 27 -11.51 7.85 4.08
C PRO A 27 -10.63 8.51 5.16
N VAL A 28 -9.59 9.22 4.72
CA VAL A 28 -8.63 9.93 5.57
C VAL A 28 -9.34 11.01 6.39
N LYS A 29 -9.19 10.98 7.71
CA LYS A 29 -9.57 12.13 8.54
C LYS A 29 -8.36 13.07 8.59
N LYS A 30 -8.50 14.29 8.06
CA LYS A 30 -7.44 15.31 8.17
C LYS A 30 -7.12 15.53 9.66
N ARG A 31 -5.90 15.19 10.06
CA ARG A 31 -5.26 15.69 11.29
C ARG A 31 -3.98 16.44 10.89
N ASP A 32 -3.69 17.50 11.65
CA ASP A 32 -2.52 18.35 11.46
C ASP A 32 -1.22 17.56 11.50
N ALA A 33 -0.23 18.07 10.76
CA ALA A 33 1.10 17.50 10.65
C ALA A 33 1.77 17.45 12.03
N GLY A 34 1.74 16.29 12.67
CA GLY A 34 2.33 16.07 13.98
C GLY A 34 3.22 14.84 13.98
N THR A 35 4.52 15.07 14.20
CA THR A 35 5.62 14.15 14.58
C THR A 35 5.84 12.88 13.73
N SER A 36 7.11 12.54 13.48
CA SER A 36 7.54 11.30 12.77
C SER A 36 7.31 10.00 13.57
N VAL A 37 6.67 10.10 14.73
CA VAL A 37 6.45 9.00 15.67
C VAL A 37 4.98 9.03 16.07
N GLY A 38 4.33 7.88 15.98
CA GLY A 38 2.97 7.64 16.46
C GLY A 38 2.96 6.56 17.54
N ILE A 39 2.04 6.69 18.49
CA ILE A 39 1.70 5.64 19.46
C ILE A 39 0.32 5.13 19.08
N GLY A 40 0.23 3.81 18.86
CA GLY A 40 -1.00 3.14 18.48
C GLY A 40 -1.37 2.01 19.43
N THR A 41 -2.62 1.59 19.34
CA THR A 41 -3.17 0.51 20.15
C THR A 41 -2.90 -0.83 19.46
N ILE A 42 -2.26 -1.76 20.17
CA ILE A 42 -2.13 -3.14 19.68
C ILE A 42 -3.44 -3.90 19.98
N THR A 43 -4.08 -4.40 18.93
CA THR A 43 -5.26 -5.26 19.03
C THR A 43 -4.85 -6.71 18.77
N ASP A 44 -5.63 -7.68 19.24
CA ASP A 44 -5.36 -9.11 18.96
C ASP A 44 -5.28 -9.38 17.45
N ALA A 45 -6.15 -8.71 16.70
CA ALA A 45 -6.14 -8.69 15.25
C ALA A 45 -4.77 -8.26 14.68
N LEU A 46 -4.11 -7.25 15.27
CA LEU A 46 -2.80 -6.80 14.82
C LEU A 46 -1.66 -7.67 15.37
N LEU A 47 -1.80 -8.20 16.59
CA LEU A 47 -0.78 -8.99 17.27
C LEU A 47 -0.62 -10.39 16.66
N GLU A 48 -1.72 -11.06 16.31
CA GLU A 48 -1.73 -12.44 15.83
C GLU A 48 -0.81 -12.67 14.60
N PRO A 49 -0.81 -11.80 13.57
CA PRO A 49 0.15 -11.90 12.46
C PRO A 49 1.62 -11.73 12.86
N PHE A 50 1.94 -10.91 13.87
CA PHE A 50 3.32 -10.80 14.36
C PHE A 50 3.76 -12.09 15.05
N CYS A 51 2.91 -12.70 15.87
CA CYS A 51 3.19 -14.00 16.48
C CYS A 51 3.44 -15.05 15.40
N ARG A 52 2.54 -15.15 14.41
CA ARG A 52 2.72 -16.08 13.28
C ARG A 52 4.00 -15.82 12.48
N LEU A 53 4.37 -14.56 12.26
CA LEU A 53 5.61 -14.21 11.57
C LEU A 53 6.85 -14.69 12.32
N LEU A 54 6.85 -14.55 13.66
CA LEU A 54 7.94 -15.02 14.52
C LEU A 54 8.00 -16.54 14.61
N SER A 55 6.84 -17.21 14.65
CA SER A 55 6.77 -18.69 14.64
C SER A 55 7.37 -19.31 13.37
N LEU A 56 7.44 -18.58 12.25
CA LEU A 56 8.14 -19.07 11.06
C LEU A 56 9.64 -19.29 11.27
N LEU A 57 10.25 -18.77 12.35
CA LEU A 57 11.64 -19.07 12.69
C LEU A 57 11.85 -20.56 13.02
N ASP A 58 10.80 -21.26 13.45
CA ASP A 58 10.81 -22.71 13.69
C ASP A 58 10.57 -23.51 12.39
N GLU A 59 10.08 -22.86 11.33
CA GLU A 59 9.77 -23.45 10.02
C GLU A 59 10.43 -22.66 8.87
N PRO A 60 11.77 -22.65 8.78
CA PRO A 60 12.50 -21.77 7.86
C PRO A 60 12.18 -22.02 6.38
N GLU A 61 11.79 -23.25 6.02
CA GLU A 61 11.39 -23.62 4.66
C GLU A 61 10.06 -22.95 4.23
N ALA A 62 9.20 -22.60 5.19
CA ALA A 62 7.94 -21.92 4.92
C ALA A 62 8.11 -20.40 4.75
N ILE A 63 9.20 -19.82 5.25
CA ILE A 63 9.47 -18.37 5.21
C ILE A 63 9.33 -17.77 3.80
N PRO A 64 9.93 -18.34 2.73
CA PRO A 64 9.88 -17.73 1.40
C PRO A 64 8.46 -17.60 0.85
N VAL A 65 7.52 -18.46 1.30
CA VAL A 65 6.14 -18.50 0.82
C VAL A 65 5.21 -17.75 1.78
N LEU A 66 5.22 -18.08 3.07
CA LEU A 66 4.29 -17.53 4.06
C LEU A 66 4.71 -16.16 4.59
N GLY A 67 6.02 -15.90 4.71
CA GLY A 67 6.57 -14.66 5.25
C GLY A 67 6.03 -13.42 4.51
N PRO A 68 6.15 -13.34 3.18
CA PRO A 68 5.62 -12.21 2.41
C PRO A 68 4.11 -12.01 2.56
N LEU A 69 3.33 -13.09 2.71
CA LEU A 69 1.88 -13.03 2.88
C LEU A 69 1.49 -12.45 4.25
N ILE A 70 2.13 -12.93 5.32
CA ILE A 70 1.92 -12.44 6.69
C ILE A 70 2.38 -10.98 6.81
N GLN A 71 3.52 -10.64 6.22
CA GLN A 71 3.98 -9.26 6.17
C GLN A 71 2.95 -8.35 5.47
N ARG A 72 2.40 -8.78 4.33
CA ARG A 72 1.33 -8.03 3.65
C ARG A 72 0.09 -7.86 4.52
N GLU A 73 -0.29 -8.89 5.26
CA GLU A 73 -1.38 -8.84 6.24
C GLU A 73 -1.14 -7.80 7.34
N ILE A 74 0.07 -7.76 7.93
CA ILE A 74 0.46 -6.76 8.94
C ILE A 74 0.26 -5.34 8.40
N HIS A 75 0.74 -5.06 7.19
CA HIS A 75 0.58 -3.74 6.56
C HIS A 75 -0.90 -3.37 6.36
N TYR A 76 -1.72 -4.32 5.93
CA TYR A 76 -3.15 -4.09 5.76
C TYR A 76 -3.82 -3.76 7.09
N ARG A 77 -3.54 -4.53 8.15
CA ARG A 77 -4.16 -4.32 9.47
C ARG A 77 -3.71 -3.00 10.10
N LEU A 78 -2.45 -2.60 9.91
CA LEU A 78 -1.95 -1.28 10.30
C LEU A 78 -2.68 -0.14 9.55
N LEU A 79 -2.96 -0.31 8.25
CA LEU A 79 -3.74 0.66 7.47
C LEU A 79 -5.23 0.73 7.86
N MET A 80 -5.70 -0.22 8.69
CA MET A 80 -7.03 -0.26 9.29
C MET A 80 -7.05 0.14 10.76
N SER A 81 -5.89 0.43 11.36
CA SER A 81 -5.81 0.78 12.77
C SER A 81 -6.02 2.28 13.01
N ASP A 82 -5.95 2.66 14.29
CA ASP A 82 -5.89 4.04 14.75
C ASP A 82 -4.70 4.85 14.18
N GLN A 83 -3.68 4.19 13.62
CA GLN A 83 -2.52 4.81 12.97
C GLN A 83 -2.65 4.95 11.44
N SER A 84 -3.78 4.56 10.85
CA SER A 84 -3.98 4.57 9.41
C SER A 84 -3.68 5.93 8.74
N ASP A 85 -4.14 7.04 9.32
CA ASP A 85 -3.87 8.39 8.80
C ASP A 85 -2.38 8.74 8.86
N HIS A 86 -1.71 8.41 9.95
CA HIS A 86 -0.27 8.64 10.14
C HIS A 86 0.57 7.84 9.14
N LEU A 87 0.24 6.57 8.94
CA LEU A 87 0.92 5.71 7.97
C LEU A 87 0.74 6.19 6.54
N ARG A 88 -0.46 6.67 6.18
CA ARG A 88 -0.69 7.29 4.86
C ARG A 88 0.10 8.56 4.67
N GLN A 89 0.25 9.37 5.72
CA GLN A 89 1.07 10.58 5.68
C GLN A 89 2.54 10.20 5.45
N ILE A 90 3.11 9.28 6.24
CA ILE A 90 4.48 8.79 6.04
C ILE A 90 4.67 8.24 4.63
N ALA A 91 3.75 7.40 4.17
CA ALA A 91 3.82 6.81 2.84
C ALA A 91 3.67 7.87 1.72
N ALA A 92 3.05 9.02 2.03
CA ALA A 92 2.97 10.15 1.13
C ALA A 92 4.26 10.98 1.02
N VAL A 93 5.14 10.95 2.04
CA VAL A 93 6.36 11.78 2.12
C VAL A 93 7.40 11.41 1.06
N ASP A 94 7.54 10.15 0.63
CA ASP A 94 8.51 9.78 -0.42
C ASP A 94 8.07 10.13 -1.85
N GLY A 95 7.04 10.98 -2.02
CA GLY A 95 6.72 11.71 -3.24
C GLY A 95 6.25 10.85 -4.42
N HIS A 96 7.08 9.94 -4.93
CA HIS A 96 6.82 9.07 -6.07
C HIS A 96 5.71 8.07 -5.79
N GLY A 97 5.70 7.40 -4.64
CA GLY A 97 4.62 6.48 -4.27
C GLY A 97 3.27 7.21 -4.24
N TYR A 98 3.22 8.38 -3.60
CA TYR A 98 2.01 9.20 -3.49
C TYR A 98 1.51 9.65 -4.86
N ARG A 99 2.43 10.09 -5.72
CA ARG A 99 2.16 10.48 -7.10
C ARG A 99 1.59 9.31 -7.90
N ILE A 100 2.12 8.09 -7.74
CA ILE A 100 1.54 6.89 -8.36
C ILE A 100 0.17 6.53 -7.78
N GLY A 101 -0.01 6.61 -6.46
CA GLY A 101 -1.33 6.40 -5.84
C GLY A 101 -2.40 7.32 -6.43
N LYS A 102 -2.09 8.62 -6.54
CA LYS A 102 -2.95 9.59 -7.23
C LYS A 102 -3.23 9.24 -8.69
N ALA A 103 -2.25 8.72 -9.41
CA ALA A 103 -2.44 8.29 -10.79
C ALA A 103 -3.37 7.08 -10.89
N ILE A 104 -3.25 6.12 -9.96
CA ILE A 104 -4.13 4.96 -9.89
C ILE A 104 -5.57 5.37 -9.56
N ASP A 105 -5.77 6.26 -8.59
CA ASP A 105 -7.10 6.81 -8.26
C ASP A 105 -7.72 7.53 -9.47
N TRP A 106 -6.90 8.29 -10.20
CA TRP A 106 -7.35 8.92 -11.44
C TRP A 106 -7.78 7.89 -12.50
N LEU A 107 -6.99 6.81 -12.68
CA LEU A 107 -7.33 5.74 -13.61
C LEU A 107 -8.64 5.03 -13.24
N LYS A 108 -8.89 4.80 -11.95
CA LYS A 108 -10.13 4.19 -11.44
C LYS A 108 -11.37 5.07 -11.62
N THR A 109 -11.21 6.39 -11.58
CA THR A 109 -12.31 7.35 -11.79
C THR A 109 -12.52 7.68 -13.28
N ASN A 110 -11.53 7.42 -14.13
CA ASN A 110 -11.53 7.76 -15.57
C ASN A 110 -11.35 6.52 -16.44
N ILE A 111 -11.94 5.38 -16.03
CA ILE A 111 -11.74 4.08 -16.69
C ILE A 111 -12.14 4.12 -18.17
N ALA A 112 -13.22 4.82 -18.53
CA ALA A 112 -13.74 4.88 -19.90
C ALA A 112 -12.94 5.81 -20.84
N SER A 113 -12.20 6.78 -20.30
CA SER A 113 -11.48 7.78 -21.10
C SER A 113 -10.23 7.21 -21.75
N PRO A 114 -9.83 7.64 -22.96
CA PRO A 114 -8.56 7.24 -23.54
C PRO A 114 -7.38 7.69 -22.65
N LEU A 115 -6.44 6.79 -22.36
CA LEU A 115 -5.28 7.08 -21.52
C LEU A 115 -4.09 7.57 -22.36
N ARG A 116 -3.71 8.83 -22.18
CA ARG A 116 -2.41 9.36 -22.61
C ARG A 116 -1.46 9.32 -21.42
N VAL A 117 -0.41 8.51 -21.53
CA VAL A 117 0.46 8.20 -20.39
C VAL A 117 1.29 9.42 -19.98
N GLU A 118 1.73 10.22 -20.95
CA GLU A 118 2.49 11.45 -20.75
C GLU A 118 1.68 12.50 -19.98
N GLU A 119 0.37 12.61 -20.28
CA GLU A 119 -0.53 13.54 -19.60
C GLU A 119 -0.75 13.12 -18.15
N LEU A 120 -0.98 11.82 -17.92
CA LEU A 120 -1.13 11.30 -16.55
C LEU A 120 0.16 11.43 -15.74
N ALA A 121 1.31 11.15 -16.35
CA ALA A 121 2.62 11.31 -15.73
C ALA A 121 2.86 12.79 -15.36
N SER A 122 2.55 13.72 -16.27
CA SER A 122 2.66 15.16 -16.03
C SER A 122 1.72 15.64 -14.92
N ARG A 123 0.48 15.13 -14.87
CA ARG A 123 -0.50 15.44 -13.82
C ARG A 123 -0.01 15.07 -12.43
N VAL A 124 0.79 14.02 -12.32
CA VAL A 124 1.40 13.60 -11.05
C VAL A 124 2.86 14.03 -10.93
N GLN A 125 3.29 15.01 -11.73
CA GLN A 125 4.63 15.61 -11.68
C GLN A 125 5.75 14.57 -11.81
N MET A 126 5.59 13.60 -12.72
CA MET A 126 6.58 12.56 -13.02
C MET A 126 6.94 12.58 -14.50
N ARG A 127 8.22 12.32 -14.80
CA ARG A 127 8.62 12.00 -16.18
C ARG A 127 8.04 10.65 -16.57
N THR A 128 7.61 10.50 -17.83
CA THR A 128 6.98 9.29 -18.37
C THR A 128 7.74 8.00 -18.05
N PRO A 129 9.09 7.91 -18.21
CA PRO A 129 9.82 6.68 -17.90
C PRO A 129 9.76 6.30 -16.40
N SER A 130 9.88 7.29 -15.51
CA SER A 130 9.78 7.10 -14.06
C SER A 130 8.36 6.68 -13.67
N PHE A 131 7.34 7.31 -14.27
CA PHE A 131 5.94 6.92 -14.08
C PHE A 131 5.68 5.47 -14.45
N HIS A 132 6.13 5.03 -15.63
CA HIS A 132 6.03 3.64 -16.06
C HIS A 132 6.69 2.66 -15.08
N HIS A 133 7.90 2.99 -14.65
CA HIS A 133 8.67 2.16 -13.73
C HIS A 133 7.96 1.98 -12.38
N HIS A 134 7.58 3.08 -11.73
CA HIS A 134 6.95 3.02 -10.42
C HIS A 134 5.52 2.46 -10.48
N LEU A 135 4.75 2.78 -11.53
CA LEU A 135 3.43 2.17 -11.69
C LEU A 135 3.53 0.66 -11.91
N ARG A 136 4.52 0.18 -12.66
CA ARG A 136 4.74 -1.26 -12.82
C ARG A 136 5.18 -1.94 -11.52
N GLN A 137 6.02 -1.29 -10.72
CA GLN A 137 6.41 -1.82 -9.41
C GLN A 137 5.21 -1.95 -8.46
N LEU A 138 4.28 -0.99 -8.49
CA LEU A 138 3.14 -0.97 -7.57
C LEU A 138 1.94 -1.76 -8.08
N ALA A 139 1.61 -1.67 -9.37
CA ALA A 139 0.43 -2.31 -9.97
C ALA A 139 0.75 -3.65 -10.67
N GLY A 140 2.01 -4.09 -10.67
CA GLY A 140 2.48 -5.30 -11.35
C GLY A 140 2.49 -5.22 -12.88
N MET A 141 2.02 -4.13 -13.49
CA MET A 141 1.83 -4.01 -14.94
C MET A 141 2.00 -2.58 -15.45
N SER A 142 2.13 -2.41 -16.77
CA SER A 142 2.24 -1.07 -17.37
C SER A 142 0.91 -0.29 -17.32
N PRO A 143 0.93 1.06 -17.40
CA PRO A 143 -0.27 1.89 -17.27
C PRO A 143 -1.42 1.50 -18.21
N LEU A 144 -1.11 1.24 -19.49
CA LEU A 144 -2.11 0.81 -20.47
C LEU A 144 -2.69 -0.58 -20.17
N ARG A 145 -1.86 -1.52 -19.67
CA ARG A 145 -2.35 -2.85 -19.25
C ARG A 145 -3.23 -2.72 -18.01
N TYR A 146 -2.87 -1.86 -17.08
CA TYR A 146 -3.65 -1.58 -15.87
C TYR A 146 -5.03 -1.01 -16.19
N GLN A 147 -5.12 -0.04 -17.10
CA GLN A 147 -6.41 0.49 -17.53
C GLN A 147 -7.28 -0.58 -18.22
N LYS A 148 -6.70 -1.44 -19.06
CA LYS A 148 -7.43 -2.56 -19.67
C LYS A 148 -7.96 -3.54 -18.62
N TRP A 149 -7.14 -3.87 -17.63
CA TRP A 149 -7.53 -4.72 -16.51
C TRP A 149 -8.70 -4.09 -15.72
N LEU A 150 -8.63 -2.79 -15.41
CA LEU A 150 -9.72 -2.06 -14.76
C LEU A 150 -11.03 -2.13 -15.55
N ARG A 151 -10.98 -1.89 -16.88
CA ARG A 151 -12.16 -1.97 -17.77
C ARG A 151 -12.80 -3.35 -17.77
N LEU A 152 -11.98 -4.39 -17.87
CA LEU A 152 -12.46 -5.77 -17.87
C LEU A 152 -13.10 -6.15 -16.54
N ASN A 153 -12.53 -5.68 -15.43
CA ASN A 153 -13.06 -5.96 -14.11
C ASN A 153 -14.38 -5.22 -13.86
N GLU A 154 -14.48 -3.95 -14.28
CA GLU A 154 -15.72 -3.17 -14.17
C GLU A 154 -16.84 -3.78 -15.02
N ALA A 155 -16.53 -4.24 -16.24
CA ALA A 155 -17.51 -4.93 -17.09
C ALA A 155 -18.03 -6.22 -16.45
N ARG A 156 -17.17 -6.98 -15.77
CA ARG A 156 -17.59 -8.17 -15.01
C ARG A 156 -18.43 -7.84 -13.78
N ARG A 157 -18.21 -6.68 -13.14
CA ARG A 157 -19.00 -6.24 -11.96
C ARG A 157 -20.44 -5.86 -12.32
N LEU A 158 -20.69 -5.50 -13.58
CA LEU A 158 -21.99 -5.04 -14.07
C LEU A 158 -22.86 -6.17 -14.66
N MET A 159 -22.37 -7.41 -14.65
CA MET A 159 -23.09 -8.63 -15.02
C MET A 159 -23.54 -9.37 -13.76
#